data_AF-A0A103XC22-F1
#
_entry.id   AF-A0A103XC22-F1
#
_cell.length_a   1.000
_cell.length_b   1.000
_cell.length_c   1.000
_cell.angle_alpha   90.00
_cell.angle_beta   90.00
_cell.angle_gamma   90.00
#
_symmetry.space_group_name_H-M   'P 1'
#
loop_
_entity.id
_entity.type
_entity.pdbx_description
1 polymer ?
#
loop_
_entity_poly.entity_id
_entity_poly.type
_entity_poly.pdbx_seq_one_letter_code
_entity_poly.pdbx_strand_id
1 'polypeptide(L)'
;MMPNRHKPETNQKPWEVALKDIKEGNKRVKWKERVPYAYWKGNRNVAPVRADLLKCNHTPHVDWATRLFSQAQENGDASSRFIQEFVKMENAYDYMLHLLTEYAKLLKFKPTIHPNAVELCSESMACLADGKWRKFMADSLVEYPTDTTPCNMPPPYDPSALKAIIDNRRRTIKQVEMREDKFWKNKNLK
;
A
#
# COMPACT_ATOMS: atom_id res chain seq x y z
N MET A 1 9.33 -24.62 -14.98
CA MET A 1 10.04 -23.70 -14.05
C MET A 1 9.94 -22.29 -14.63
N MET A 2 9.19 -21.40 -14.00
CA MET A 2 9.11 -19.99 -14.44
C MET A 2 10.32 -19.24 -13.87
N PRO A 3 11.09 -18.50 -14.67
CA PRO A 3 12.28 -17.79 -14.20
C PRO A 3 11.87 -16.70 -13.20
N ASN A 4 12.66 -16.55 -12.14
CA ASN A 4 12.48 -15.63 -11.03
C ASN A 4 11.91 -14.27 -11.47
N ARG A 5 10.61 -14.06 -11.23
CA ARG A 5 10.01 -12.72 -11.30
C ARG A 5 10.57 -11.93 -10.13
N HIS A 6 11.48 -11.02 -10.43
CA HIS A 6 12.00 -10.07 -9.46
C HIS A 6 10.82 -9.23 -8.98
N LYS A 7 10.49 -9.30 -7.68
CA LYS A 7 9.34 -8.59 -7.14
C LYS A 7 9.54 -7.08 -7.36
N PRO A 8 8.57 -6.37 -7.96
CA PRO A 8 8.59 -4.91 -8.00
C PRO A 8 8.50 -4.35 -6.58
N GLU A 9 8.98 -3.13 -6.36
CA GLU A 9 8.77 -2.43 -5.09
C GLU A 9 7.26 -2.24 -4.87
N THR A 10 6.70 -2.92 -3.88
CA THR A 10 5.26 -2.89 -3.57
C THR A 10 4.88 -1.89 -2.47
N ASN A 11 5.86 -1.23 -1.85
CA ASN A 11 5.64 -0.32 -0.71
C ASN A 11 5.52 1.15 -1.13
N GLN A 12 4.93 1.41 -2.29
CA GLN A 12 4.68 2.78 -2.74
C GLN A 12 3.45 3.35 -2.04
N LYS A 13 3.58 4.57 -1.50
CA LYS A 13 2.48 5.28 -0.86
C LYS A 13 1.43 5.71 -1.91
N PRO A 14 0.16 5.93 -1.51
CA PRO A 14 -0.82 6.60 -2.36
C PRO A 14 -0.25 7.91 -2.92
N TRP A 15 -0.61 8.22 -4.16
CA TRP A 15 -0.01 9.34 -4.88
C TRP A 15 -0.21 10.69 -4.20
N GLU A 16 -1.37 10.93 -3.58
CA GLU A 16 -1.65 12.17 -2.83
C GLU A 16 -0.69 12.37 -1.67
N VAL A 17 -0.43 11.29 -0.92
CA VAL A 17 0.53 11.28 0.20
C VAL A 17 1.95 11.48 -0.31
N ALA A 18 2.33 10.75 -1.36
CA ALA A 18 3.65 10.87 -1.98
C ALA A 18 3.91 12.28 -2.53
N LEU A 19 2.92 12.90 -3.18
CA LEU A 19 3.02 14.24 -3.74
C LEU A 19 3.22 15.30 -2.64
N LYS A 20 2.51 15.15 -1.51
CA LYS A 20 2.68 15.98 -0.32
C LYS A 20 4.09 15.84 0.27
N ASP A 21 4.58 14.61 0.43
CA ASP A 21 5.93 14.32 0.90
C ASP A 21 7.02 14.92 -0.02
N ILE A 22 6.83 14.81 -1.34
CA ILE A 22 7.73 15.40 -2.34
C ILE A 22 7.75 16.93 -2.23
N LYS A 23 6.57 17.55 -2.13
CA LYS A 23 6.45 19.01 -1.99
C LYS A 23 7.15 19.51 -0.73
N GLU A 24 7.00 18.80 0.39
CA GLU A 24 7.66 19.16 1.63
C GLU A 24 9.17 18.89 1.58
N GLY A 25 9.58 17.75 0.99
CA GLY A 25 10.98 17.42 0.76
C GLY A 25 11.71 18.47 -0.08
N ASN A 26 11.06 19.02 -1.11
CA ASN A 26 11.63 20.05 -1.96
C ASN A 26 11.91 21.37 -1.22
N LYS A 27 11.17 21.68 -0.16
CA LYS A 27 11.40 22.89 0.67
C LYS A 27 12.58 22.74 1.62
N ARG A 28 12.98 21.51 1.98
CA ARG A 28 14.01 21.26 3.01
C ARG A 28 15.41 21.70 2.58
N VAL A 29 15.70 21.64 1.29
CA VAL A 29 17.03 21.95 0.74
C VAL A 29 16.90 22.87 -0.47
N LYS A 30 17.48 24.07 -0.38
CA LYS A 30 17.50 25.02 -1.50
C LYS A 30 18.31 24.44 -2.66
N TRP A 31 17.94 24.77 -3.90
CA TRP A 31 18.62 24.24 -5.09
C TRP A 31 20.15 24.37 -5.04
N LYS A 32 20.65 25.56 -4.64
CA LYS A 32 22.09 25.86 -4.53
C LYS A 32 22.83 25.02 -3.49
N GLU A 33 22.12 24.43 -2.54
CA GLU A 33 22.68 23.61 -1.46
C GLU A 33 22.62 22.11 -1.78
N ARG A 34 22.00 21.72 -2.92
CA ARG A 34 21.90 20.33 -3.33
C ARG A 34 23.25 19.83 -3.82
N VAL A 35 23.56 18.58 -3.48
CA VAL A 35 24.77 17.91 -3.96
C VAL A 35 24.66 17.70 -5.48
N PRO A 36 25.60 18.18 -6.29
CA PRO A 36 25.51 18.18 -7.76
C PRO A 36 25.91 16.82 -8.37
N TYR A 37 25.50 15.72 -7.74
CA TYR A 37 25.68 14.37 -8.27
C TYR A 37 24.34 13.84 -8.77
N ALA A 38 24.32 13.32 -9.99
CA ALA A 38 23.28 12.41 -10.46
C ALA A 38 23.11 11.24 -9.46
N TYR A 39 21.88 10.98 -9.06
CA TYR A 39 21.51 9.93 -8.13
C TYR A 39 20.50 8.99 -8.77
N TRP A 40 20.74 7.68 -8.66
CA TRP A 40 19.82 6.65 -9.11
C TRP A 40 19.83 5.47 -8.14
N LYS A 41 18.64 4.98 -7.79
CA LYS A 41 18.45 3.76 -6.99
C LYS A 41 17.29 2.98 -7.60
N GLY A 42 17.52 1.73 -7.96
CA GLY A 42 16.47 0.88 -8.51
C GLY A 42 16.94 -0.54 -8.83
N ASN A 43 15.99 -1.40 -9.21
CA ASN A 43 16.30 -2.77 -9.58
C ASN A 43 17.01 -2.85 -10.95
N ARG A 44 18.27 -3.26 -10.93
CA ARG A 44 19.15 -3.40 -12.12
C ARG A 44 18.74 -4.54 -13.05
N ASN A 45 18.09 -5.58 -12.54
CA ASN A 45 17.83 -6.82 -13.29
C ASN A 45 16.64 -6.70 -14.25
N VAL A 46 15.95 -5.55 -14.25
CA VAL A 46 14.75 -5.34 -15.07
C VAL A 46 15.09 -4.98 -16.52
N ALA A 47 16.24 -4.35 -16.78
CA ALA A 47 16.67 -3.99 -18.13
C ALA A 47 18.20 -3.83 -18.22
N PRO A 48 18.85 -4.23 -19.34
CA PRO A 48 20.31 -4.09 -19.52
C PRO A 48 20.82 -2.67 -19.30
N VAL A 49 20.11 -1.65 -19.79
CA VAL A 49 20.49 -0.24 -19.61
C VAL A 49 20.58 0.19 -18.14
N ARG A 50 19.80 -0.44 -17.24
CA ARG A 50 19.88 -0.16 -15.80
C ARG A 50 21.10 -0.83 -15.16
N ALA A 51 21.59 -1.93 -15.73
CA ALA A 51 22.84 -2.54 -15.29
C ALA A 51 24.05 -1.69 -15.71
N ASP A 52 23.96 -0.98 -16.84
CA ASP A 52 25.02 -0.07 -17.29
C ASP A 52 25.21 1.13 -16.37
N LEU A 53 24.16 1.60 -15.67
CA LEU A 53 24.26 2.68 -14.68
C LEU A 53 25.26 2.36 -13.55
N LEU A 54 25.50 1.08 -13.25
CA LEU A 54 26.49 0.67 -12.24
C LEU A 54 27.93 0.89 -12.68
N LYS A 55 28.18 1.00 -13.99
CA LYS A 55 29.50 1.36 -14.54
C LYS A 55 29.88 2.80 -14.17
N CYS A 56 28.88 3.63 -13.82
CA CYS A 56 29.07 5.03 -13.42
C CYS A 56 29.27 5.22 -11.90
N ASN A 57 29.42 4.14 -11.13
CA ASN A 57 29.72 4.23 -9.70
C ASN A 57 31.05 4.96 -9.48
N HIS A 58 31.11 5.80 -8.44
CA HIS A 58 32.27 6.62 -8.09
C HIS A 58 33.51 5.74 -7.93
N THR A 59 34.50 5.92 -8.81
CA THR A 59 35.85 5.37 -8.67
C THR A 59 36.81 6.50 -8.30
N PRO A 60 37.96 6.23 -7.68
CA PRO A 60 38.95 7.27 -7.32
C PRO A 60 39.49 8.08 -8.51
N HIS A 61 39.22 7.67 -9.76
CA HIS A 61 39.87 8.19 -10.96
C HIS A 61 38.89 8.79 -11.99
N VAL A 62 37.58 8.72 -11.77
CA VAL A 62 36.57 9.22 -12.72
C VAL A 62 35.53 10.05 -11.98
N ASP A 63 35.66 11.37 -12.07
CA ASP A 63 34.62 12.34 -11.70
C ASP A 63 33.93 12.83 -12.98
N TRP A 64 32.68 12.41 -13.18
CA TRP A 64 31.89 12.75 -14.36
C TRP A 64 31.28 14.15 -14.30
N ALA A 65 31.42 14.89 -13.18
CA ALA A 65 31.24 16.34 -12.98
C ALA A 65 30.44 17.17 -14.02
N THR A 66 29.28 16.71 -14.49
CA THR A 66 28.51 17.46 -15.50
C THR A 66 27.82 18.66 -14.83
N ARG A 67 28.25 19.87 -15.21
CA ARG A 67 27.80 21.12 -14.57
C ARG A 67 27.05 22.02 -15.56
N LEU A 68 25.72 22.01 -15.45
CA LEU A 68 24.79 22.98 -16.06
C LEU A 68 23.87 23.48 -14.94
N PHE A 69 24.02 24.73 -14.49
CA PHE A 69 23.42 25.18 -13.22
C PHE A 69 22.14 26.01 -13.36
N SER A 70 22.10 26.97 -14.29
CA SER A 70 20.94 27.87 -14.46
C SER A 70 19.77 27.15 -15.14
N GLN A 71 20.01 26.57 -16.32
CA GLN A 71 18.98 25.86 -17.09
C GLN A 71 18.42 24.65 -16.32
N ALA A 72 19.26 23.94 -15.56
CA ALA A 72 18.82 22.79 -14.79
C ALA A 72 17.89 23.18 -13.63
N GLN A 73 18.13 24.33 -12.99
CA GLN A 73 17.24 24.84 -11.95
C GLN A 73 15.88 25.20 -12.54
N GLU A 74 15.86 25.99 -13.61
CA GLU A 74 14.62 26.40 -14.27
C GLU A 74 13.80 25.19 -14.74
N ASN A 75 14.47 24.21 -15.36
CA ASN A 75 13.82 22.97 -15.78
C ASN A 75 13.30 22.15 -14.60
N GLY A 76 14.05 22.10 -13.50
CA GLY A 76 13.65 21.43 -12.25
C GLY A 76 12.42 22.08 -11.62
N ASP A 77 12.41 23.41 -11.54
CA ASP A 77 11.31 24.20 -10.97
C ASP A 77 10.05 24.09 -11.85
N ALA A 78 10.19 24.19 -13.17
CA ALA A 78 9.08 24.03 -14.12
C ALA A 78 8.49 22.61 -14.06
N SER A 79 9.35 21.58 -14.01
CA SER A 79 8.91 20.18 -13.89
C SER A 79 8.21 19.93 -12.55
N SER A 80 8.76 20.45 -11.45
CA SER A 80 8.15 20.33 -10.13
C SER A 80 6.78 21.01 -10.09
N ARG A 81 6.63 22.18 -10.71
CA ARG A 81 5.33 22.86 -10.84
C ARG A 81 4.35 22.02 -11.65
N PHE A 82 4.78 21.48 -12.80
CA PHE A 82 3.94 20.65 -13.64
C PHE A 82 3.40 19.41 -12.89
N ILE A 83 4.27 18.68 -12.17
CA ILE A 83 3.84 17.51 -11.38
C ILE A 83 2.84 17.91 -10.30
N GLN A 84 3.06 19.04 -9.61
CA GLN A 84 2.18 19.49 -8.54
C GLN A 84 0.83 20.01 -9.03
N GLU A 85 0.75 20.55 -10.24
CA GLU A 85 -0.46 21.17 -10.80
C GLU A 85 -1.24 20.22 -11.71
N PHE A 86 -0.54 19.53 -12.60
CA PHE A 86 -1.14 18.77 -13.71
C PHE A 86 -1.21 17.27 -13.45
N VAL A 87 -0.38 16.73 -12.56
CA VAL A 87 -0.36 15.30 -12.21
C VAL A 87 -0.98 15.09 -10.85
N LYS A 88 -2.12 15.73 -10.57
CA LYS A 88 -2.93 15.49 -9.37
C LYS A 88 -3.86 14.31 -9.57
N MET A 89 -4.33 13.70 -8.48
CA MET A 89 -5.37 12.66 -8.56
C MET A 89 -6.65 13.14 -9.23
N GLU A 90 -7.06 14.38 -8.98
CA GLU A 90 -8.20 15.03 -9.65
C GLU A 90 -8.08 14.96 -11.18
N ASN A 91 -6.91 15.29 -11.72
CA ASN A 91 -6.67 15.27 -13.16
C ASN A 91 -6.58 13.84 -13.72
N ALA A 92 -6.11 12.88 -12.93
CA ALA A 92 -6.14 11.47 -13.32
C ALA A 92 -7.59 10.97 -13.46
N TYR A 93 -8.48 11.33 -12.53
CA TYR A 93 -9.89 10.98 -12.61
C TYR A 93 -10.60 11.68 -13.77
N ASP A 94 -10.35 12.96 -13.98
CA ASP A 94 -10.89 13.74 -15.10
C ASP A 94 -10.45 13.13 -16.45
N TYR A 95 -9.16 12.79 -16.57
CA TYR A 95 -8.63 12.13 -17.75
C TYR A 95 -9.26 10.75 -18.01
N MET A 96 -9.40 9.92 -16.97
CA MET A 96 -10.02 8.59 -17.11
C MET A 96 -11.49 8.71 -17.55
N LEU A 97 -12.23 9.65 -16.96
CA LEU A 97 -13.62 9.91 -17.33
C LEU A 97 -13.72 10.39 -18.78
N HIS A 98 -12.87 11.35 -19.18
CA HIS A 98 -12.80 11.85 -20.54
C HIS A 98 -12.52 10.71 -21.53
N LEU A 99 -11.49 9.89 -21.26
CA LEU A 99 -11.11 8.77 -22.12
C LEU A 99 -12.25 7.76 -22.29
N LEU A 100 -12.90 7.36 -21.20
CA LEU A 100 -14.02 6.41 -21.24
C LEU A 100 -15.22 6.99 -22.00
N THR A 101 -15.50 8.28 -21.81
CA THR A 101 -16.61 8.98 -22.48
C THR A 101 -16.38 9.08 -23.98
N GLU A 102 -15.20 9.49 -24.42
CA GLU A 102 -14.89 9.56 -25.86
C GLU A 102 -14.83 8.19 -26.50
N TYR A 103 -14.27 7.19 -25.80
CA TYR A 103 -14.23 5.82 -26.29
C TYR A 103 -15.64 5.22 -26.45
N ALA A 104 -16.56 5.51 -25.50
CA ALA A 104 -17.93 5.02 -25.57
C ALA A 104 -18.68 5.49 -26.83
N LYS A 105 -18.36 6.70 -27.34
CA LYS A 105 -18.95 7.21 -28.60
C LYS A 105 -18.55 6.40 -29.83
N LEU A 106 -17.42 5.69 -29.77
CA LEU A 106 -16.92 4.88 -30.89
C LEU A 106 -17.59 3.50 -30.97
N LEU A 107 -18.38 3.12 -29.95
CA LEU A 107 -19.03 1.81 -29.90
C LEU A 107 -20.13 1.72 -30.97
N LYS A 108 -19.99 0.73 -31.86
CA LYS A 108 -20.95 0.45 -32.95
C LYS A 108 -22.04 -0.54 -32.57
N PHE A 109 -22.12 -0.92 -31.29
CA PHE A 109 -23.06 -1.91 -30.78
C PHE A 109 -23.67 -1.41 -29.47
N LYS A 110 -24.81 -1.99 -29.09
CA LYS A 110 -25.46 -1.74 -27.80
C LYS A 110 -24.85 -2.66 -26.74
N PRO A 111 -24.21 -2.13 -25.68
CA PRO A 111 -23.65 -2.96 -24.61
C PRO A 111 -24.75 -3.76 -23.90
N THR A 112 -24.48 -5.03 -23.61
CA THR A 112 -25.33 -5.90 -22.79
C THR A 112 -24.52 -6.47 -21.64
N ILE A 113 -25.13 -6.55 -20.46
CA ILE A 113 -24.48 -7.11 -19.27
C ILE A 113 -24.48 -8.63 -19.41
N HIS A 114 -23.31 -9.24 -19.30
CA HIS A 114 -23.18 -10.69 -19.34
C HIS A 114 -23.78 -11.30 -18.04
N PRO A 115 -24.48 -12.45 -18.09
CA PRO A 115 -25.10 -13.06 -16.89
C PRO A 115 -24.12 -13.39 -15.76
N ASN A 116 -22.84 -13.55 -16.08
CA ASN A 116 -21.77 -13.80 -15.09
C ASN A 116 -21.04 -12.52 -14.64
N ALA A 117 -21.49 -11.33 -15.06
CA ALA A 117 -20.90 -10.09 -14.61
C ALA A 117 -21.28 -9.83 -13.15
N VAL A 118 -20.29 -9.52 -12.33
CA VAL A 118 -20.48 -9.13 -10.93
C VAL A 118 -20.47 -7.62 -10.86
N GLU A 119 -21.50 -7.03 -10.28
CA GLU A 119 -21.57 -5.58 -10.06
C GLU A 119 -20.47 -5.14 -9.10
N LEU A 120 -19.65 -4.18 -9.54
CA LEU A 120 -18.73 -3.47 -8.67
C LEU A 120 -19.48 -2.29 -8.05
N CYS A 121 -19.98 -2.47 -6.83
CA CYS A 121 -20.75 -1.42 -6.17
C CYS A 121 -19.85 -0.27 -5.68
N SER A 122 -20.33 0.97 -5.85
CA SER A 122 -19.65 2.20 -5.42
C SER A 122 -19.49 2.31 -3.89
N GLU A 123 -20.36 1.63 -3.13
CA GLU A 123 -20.37 1.60 -1.66
C GLU A 123 -19.71 0.33 -1.11
N SER A 124 -18.51 0.00 -1.58
CA SER A 124 -17.69 -1.10 -1.05
C SER A 124 -18.29 -2.51 -1.15
N MET A 125 -17.55 -3.51 -0.66
CA MET A 125 -18.00 -4.90 -0.48
C MET A 125 -19.34 -5.04 0.27
N ALA A 126 -19.78 -3.99 0.99
CA ALA A 126 -21.00 -3.98 1.78
C ALA A 126 -22.29 -4.23 0.96
N CYS A 127 -22.31 -3.90 -0.34
CA CYS A 127 -23.54 -4.07 -1.15
C CYS A 127 -23.93 -5.53 -1.39
N LEU A 128 -22.98 -6.46 -1.30
CA LEU A 128 -23.26 -7.89 -1.40
C LEU A 128 -23.64 -8.50 -0.03
N ALA A 129 -23.59 -7.72 1.05
CA ALA A 129 -23.89 -8.17 2.39
C ALA A 129 -25.31 -7.73 2.80
N ASP A 130 -26.00 -8.61 3.52
CA ASP A 130 -27.34 -8.35 4.03
C ASP A 130 -27.37 -8.10 5.55
N GLY A 131 -28.38 -7.35 5.99
CA GLY A 131 -28.70 -7.14 7.40
C GLY A 131 -27.56 -6.49 8.19
N LYS A 132 -27.20 -7.10 9.33
CA LYS A 132 -26.21 -6.54 10.27
C LYS A 132 -24.81 -6.47 9.66
N TRP A 133 -24.48 -7.38 8.74
CA TRP A 133 -23.19 -7.40 8.05
C TRP A 133 -23.02 -6.20 7.12
N ARG A 134 -24.09 -5.80 6.42
CA ARG A 134 -24.09 -4.57 5.63
C ARG A 134 -23.72 -3.36 6.49
N LYS A 135 -24.36 -3.23 7.65
CA LYS A 135 -24.12 -2.13 8.58
C LYS A 135 -22.68 -2.12 9.08
N PHE A 136 -22.16 -3.27 9.53
CA PHE A 136 -20.78 -3.37 9.98
C PHE A 136 -19.76 -3.07 8.87
N MET A 137 -19.99 -3.56 7.65
CA MET A 137 -19.10 -3.29 6.52
C MET A 137 -19.13 -1.82 6.11
N ALA A 138 -20.31 -1.21 6.07
CA ALA A 138 -20.46 0.22 5.80
C ALA A 138 -19.79 1.07 6.89
N ASP A 139 -20.00 0.76 8.17
CA ASP A 139 -19.39 1.47 9.31
C ASP A 139 -17.85 1.30 9.35
N SER A 140 -17.32 0.26 8.71
CA SER A 140 -15.88 -0.01 8.63
C SER A 140 -15.19 0.65 7.43
N LEU A 141 -15.94 1.39 6.60
CA LEU A 141 -15.38 2.03 5.42
C LEU A 141 -14.38 3.11 5.78
N VAL A 142 -13.20 3.03 5.17
CA VAL A 142 -12.19 4.07 5.26
C VAL A 142 -12.57 5.17 4.28
N GLU A 143 -13.07 6.29 4.80
CA GLU A 143 -13.46 7.45 3.98
C GLU A 143 -12.25 8.12 3.29
N TYR A 144 -11.07 8.08 3.92
CA TYR A 144 -9.86 8.64 3.35
C TYR A 144 -8.61 7.92 3.85
N PRO A 145 -7.57 7.75 3.00
CA PRO A 145 -6.29 7.26 3.44
C PRO A 145 -5.70 8.23 4.48
N THR A 146 -5.44 7.73 5.68
CA THR A 146 -4.86 8.55 6.75
C THR A 146 -3.35 8.28 6.84
N ASP A 147 -2.57 9.35 7.01
CA ASP A 147 -1.10 9.28 7.20
C ASP A 147 -0.72 8.74 8.60
N THR A 148 -1.69 8.57 9.50
CA THR A 148 -1.47 8.06 10.86
C THR A 148 -1.39 6.54 10.83
N THR A 149 -0.43 5.99 11.57
CA THR A 149 -0.39 4.54 11.83
C THR A 149 -1.70 4.11 12.49
N PRO A 150 -2.26 2.93 12.15
CA PRO A 150 -3.49 2.43 12.75
C PRO A 150 -3.44 2.56 14.27
N CYS A 151 -4.51 3.04 14.89
CA CYS A 151 -4.57 3.10 16.35
C CYS A 151 -4.37 1.70 16.92
N ASN A 152 -3.59 1.57 18.01
CA ASN A 152 -3.53 0.31 18.74
C ASN A 152 -4.91 0.04 19.31
N MET A 153 -5.58 -0.98 18.78
CA MET A 153 -6.87 -1.42 19.29
C MET A 153 -6.68 -1.76 20.77
N PRO A 154 -7.45 -1.13 21.69
CA PRO A 154 -7.34 -1.48 23.10
C PRO A 154 -7.64 -2.97 23.24
N PRO A 155 -6.92 -3.68 24.12
CA PRO A 155 -7.15 -5.11 24.30
C PRO A 155 -8.64 -5.35 24.63
N PRO A 156 -9.28 -6.37 24.03
CA PRO A 156 -10.73 -6.58 24.13
C PRO A 156 -11.21 -6.90 25.54
N TYR A 157 -10.29 -7.19 26.46
CA TYR A 157 -10.57 -7.48 27.85
C TYR A 157 -9.65 -6.65 28.74
N ASP A 158 -10.21 -6.11 29.81
CA ASP A 158 -9.43 -5.58 30.92
C ASP A 158 -8.45 -6.65 31.44
N PRO A 159 -7.21 -6.31 31.83
CA PRO A 159 -6.23 -7.29 32.30
C PRO A 159 -6.74 -8.18 33.45
N SER A 160 -7.61 -7.66 34.32
CA SER A 160 -8.21 -8.45 35.41
C SER A 160 -9.21 -9.48 34.89
N ALA A 161 -10.06 -9.09 33.92
CA ALA A 161 -11.01 -9.98 33.27
C ALA A 161 -10.29 -11.08 32.46
N LEU A 162 -9.24 -10.72 31.73
CA LEU A 162 -8.43 -11.68 30.97
C LEU A 162 -7.75 -12.69 31.90
N LYS A 163 -7.18 -12.21 33.02
CA LYS A 163 -6.57 -13.08 34.03
C LYS A 163 -7.60 -14.05 34.62
N ALA A 164 -8.80 -13.57 34.94
CA ALA A 164 -9.89 -14.42 35.44
C ALA A 164 -10.28 -15.50 34.42
N ILE A 165 -10.36 -15.16 33.13
CA ILE A 165 -10.63 -16.12 32.05
C ILE A 165 -9.53 -17.17 31.94
N ILE A 166 -8.26 -16.76 31.95
CA ILE A 166 -7.10 -17.67 31.88
C ILE A 166 -7.07 -18.60 33.09
N ASP A 167 -7.30 -18.07 34.29
CA ASP A 167 -7.29 -18.86 35.53
C ASP A 167 -8.47 -19.83 35.59
N ASN A 168 -9.63 -19.43 35.08
CA ASN A 168 -10.78 -20.32 34.98
C ASN A 168 -10.50 -21.45 33.98
N ARG A 169 -9.94 -21.13 32.81
CA ARG A 169 -9.51 -22.12 31.82
C ARG A 169 -8.51 -23.12 32.41
N ARG A 170 -7.52 -22.64 33.17
CA ARG A 170 -6.51 -23.48 33.83
C ARG A 170 -7.13 -24.41 34.89
N ARG A 171 -8.11 -23.91 35.67
CA ARG A 171 -8.86 -24.74 36.64
C ARG A 171 -9.67 -25.83 35.96
N THR A 172 -10.38 -25.49 34.88
CA THR A 172 -11.18 -26.46 34.13
C THR A 172 -10.31 -27.56 33.52
N ILE A 173 -9.16 -27.20 32.94
CA ILE A 173 -8.20 -28.17 32.39
C ILE A 173 -7.75 -29.16 33.47
N LYS A 174 -7.32 -28.67 34.65
CA LYS A 174 -6.92 -29.54 35.76
C LYS A 174 -8.04 -30.48 36.22
N GLN A 175 -9.30 -30.01 36.22
CA GLN A 175 -10.42 -30.87 36.58
C GLN A 175 -10.65 -31.98 35.57
N VAL A 176 -10.45 -31.70 34.28
CA VAL A 176 -10.57 -32.71 33.22
C VAL A 176 -9.43 -33.73 33.34
N GLU A 177 -8.18 -33.27 33.49
CA GLU A 177 -7.01 -34.15 33.68
C GLU A 177 -7.18 -35.08 34.89
N MET A 178 -7.64 -34.57 36.03
CA MET A 178 -7.92 -35.40 37.20
C MET A 178 -9.01 -36.46 36.96
N ARG A 179 -10.04 -36.12 36.18
CA ARG A 179 -11.12 -37.05 35.82
C ARG A 179 -10.61 -38.13 34.87
N GLU A 180 -9.79 -37.75 33.90
CA GLU A 180 -9.14 -38.68 32.97
C GLU A 180 -8.19 -39.63 33.71
N ASP A 181 -7.32 -39.12 34.57
CA ASP A 181 -6.40 -39.93 35.38
C ASP A 181 -7.16 -40.96 36.25
N LYS A 182 -8.25 -40.53 36.89
CA LYS A 182 -9.09 -41.41 37.71
C LYS A 182 -9.77 -42.48 36.85
N PHE A 183 -10.26 -42.11 35.66
CA PHE A 183 -10.87 -43.03 34.71
C PHE A 183 -9.86 -44.10 34.24
N TRP A 184 -8.67 -43.68 33.82
CA TRP A 184 -7.63 -44.59 33.34
C TRP A 184 -7.05 -45.49 34.44
N LYS A 185 -6.87 -44.99 35.67
CA LYS A 185 -6.49 -45.82 36.82
C LYS A 185 -7.53 -46.90 37.13
N ASN A 186 -8.82 -46.55 37.15
CA ASN A 186 -9.89 -47.52 37.39
C ASN A 186 -10.01 -48.56 36.29
N LYS A 187 -9.64 -48.23 35.05
CA LYS A 187 -9.61 -49.17 33.92
C LYS A 187 -8.46 -50.17 34.01
N ASN A 188 -7.31 -49.77 34.54
CA ASN A 188 -6.12 -50.62 34.72
C ASN A 188 -6.14 -51.48 36.00
N LEU A 189 -7.14 -51.29 36.87
CA LEU A 189 -7.38 -52.06 38.09
C LEU A 189 -8.40 -53.21 37.89
N LYS A 190 -8.82 -53.45 36.64
CA LYS A 190 -9.60 -54.61 36.20
C LYS A 190 -8.75 -55.47 35.27
#